data_AF-A8NUE8-F1
#
_entry.id   AF-A8NUE8-F1
#
_cell.length_a   1.000
_cell.length_b   1.000
_cell.length_c   1.000
_cell.angle_alpha   90.00
_cell.angle_beta   90.00
_cell.angle_gamma   90.00
#
_symmetry.space_group_name_H-M   'P 1'
#
loop_
_entity.id
_entity.type
_entity.pdbx_description
1 polymer ?
#
loop_
_entity_poly.entity_id
_entity_poly.type
_entity_poly.pdbx_seq_one_letter_code
_entity_poly.pdbx_strand_id
1 'polypeptide(L)'
;MPNMYPRFPTSWANLSHWNRPTAPVIIEQKREKTPSPFIPPIDTLDQEPVVPNTLYPIKAYRYRSSRQRWKHLVMPTEEQVQALMDDEEKKYPTTLRIITWNVDFTTPDAKTRLKTALRHIEREVLSCKEGDLPFDPCCILLQEVHRDVFCVLLEDEWVRRHFIIAPGSPDKWPEGTAYGNVTLVSRVLTVVRSEILHYGKTYMGRTALAVYILLSEPEPSAEIVTICVVNTHLESLSDGFAYRSAQMELAGMFLQQAEVRGGVVAGDMNAISPEDHTLHMGAGLKDAWRKGNEDEGGFTWGYQEHNPTQYPPGRLDKILYLPRRGYKMDPPERVGVGVKTEEGTWVSDHYGLDSTLRLVARRNSQ
;
A
#
# COMPACT_ATOMS: atom_id res chain seq x y z
N MET A 1 23.15 23.71 67.63
CA MET A 1 23.98 23.14 68.71
C MET A 1 24.31 21.69 68.37
N PRO A 2 25.52 21.23 68.72
CA PRO A 2 26.31 20.28 67.95
C PRO A 2 26.44 18.90 68.62
N ASN A 3 27.35 18.08 68.09
CA ASN A 3 28.03 16.92 68.69
C ASN A 3 27.40 15.56 68.36
N MET A 4 28.14 14.48 68.12
CA MET A 4 29.59 14.23 68.12
C MET A 4 29.80 12.82 67.52
N TYR A 5 30.82 12.66 66.69
CA TYR A 5 31.58 11.40 66.57
C TYR A 5 32.23 11.07 67.93
N PRO A 6 32.57 9.80 68.31
CA PRO A 6 33.73 9.13 67.70
C PRO A 6 33.89 7.58 67.78
N ARG A 7 34.77 7.08 66.89
CA ARG A 7 35.87 6.08 67.06
C ARG A 7 35.60 4.57 67.28
N PHE A 8 36.02 3.81 66.25
CA PHE A 8 36.86 2.57 66.18
C PHE A 8 37.42 1.95 67.48
N PRO A 9 37.64 0.61 67.56
CA PRO A 9 38.89 0.02 67.03
C PRO A 9 38.85 -1.42 66.44
N THR A 10 39.82 -1.67 65.54
CA THR A 10 40.62 -2.89 65.22
C THR A 10 40.21 -4.25 65.83
N SER A 11 40.34 -5.41 65.17
CA SER A 11 41.64 -6.04 64.84
C SER A 11 41.53 -7.46 64.22
N TRP A 12 42.46 -7.79 63.31
CA TRP A 12 43.13 -9.08 62.97
C TRP A 12 42.38 -10.40 62.62
N ALA A 13 42.67 -10.85 61.39
CA ALA A 13 43.27 -12.14 60.99
C ALA A 13 42.42 -13.41 60.66
N ASN A 14 42.54 -13.77 59.38
CA ASN A 14 42.97 -15.07 58.82
C ASN A 14 41.99 -16.17 58.37
N LEU A 15 42.30 -16.66 57.15
CA LEU A 15 42.00 -17.95 56.49
C LEU A 15 40.56 -18.08 55.93
N SER A 16 40.31 -18.54 54.70
CA SER A 16 41.06 -19.45 53.82
C SER A 16 40.54 -19.40 52.37
N HIS A 17 41.40 -19.90 51.48
CA HIS A 17 41.28 -20.16 50.05
C HIS A 17 39.90 -20.60 49.50
N TRP A 18 39.45 -19.90 48.45
CA TRP A 18 38.85 -20.54 47.27
C TRP A 18 39.26 -19.75 46.01
N ASN A 19 40.10 -20.39 45.20
CA ASN A 19 40.43 -19.97 43.84
C ASN A 19 39.16 -19.95 42.98
N ARG A 20 38.88 -18.83 42.31
CA ARG A 20 38.08 -18.80 41.08
C ARG A 20 38.90 -18.13 39.97
N PRO A 21 39.02 -18.74 38.79
CA PRO A 21 39.79 -18.19 37.70
C PRO A 21 39.11 -16.93 37.13
N THR A 22 39.86 -15.82 37.09
CA THR A 22 39.51 -14.61 36.36
C THR A 22 39.65 -14.87 34.86
N ALA A 23 38.52 -14.95 34.15
CA ALA A 23 38.52 -14.86 32.69
C ALA A 23 38.92 -13.43 32.26
N PRO A 24 39.65 -13.27 31.14
CA PRO A 24 40.07 -11.95 30.68
C PRO A 24 38.87 -11.11 30.26
N VAL A 25 38.86 -9.84 30.70
CA VAL A 25 37.92 -8.82 30.24
C VAL A 25 38.25 -8.52 28.78
N ILE A 26 37.40 -8.98 27.86
CA ILE A 26 37.44 -8.60 26.46
C ILE A 26 36.72 -7.25 26.35
N ILE A 27 37.47 -6.20 26.04
CA ILE A 27 36.91 -4.91 25.65
C ILE A 27 36.33 -5.08 24.25
N GLU A 28 35.02 -5.16 24.14
CA GLU A 28 34.34 -5.16 22.83
C GLU A 28 34.66 -3.84 22.10
N GLN A 29 35.40 -3.95 21.01
CA GLN A 29 35.55 -2.87 20.05
C GLN A 29 34.17 -2.51 19.49
N LYS A 30 33.83 -1.23 19.60
CA LYS A 30 32.59 -0.64 19.08
C LYS A 30 32.51 -0.93 17.58
N ARG A 31 31.67 -1.89 17.20
CA ARG A 31 31.48 -2.33 15.82
C ARG A 31 30.79 -1.21 15.03
N GLU A 32 31.50 -0.64 14.07
CA GLU A 32 30.92 0.28 13.09
C GLU A 32 29.76 -0.42 12.36
N LYS A 33 28.58 0.22 12.35
CA LYS A 33 27.42 -0.26 11.61
C LYS A 33 27.61 0.07 10.13
N THR A 34 28.04 -0.91 9.35
CA THR A 34 27.85 -0.90 7.90
C THR A 34 26.35 -1.09 7.60
N PRO A 35 25.76 -0.32 6.68
CA PRO A 35 24.39 -0.56 6.23
C PRO A 35 24.38 -1.87 5.44
N SER A 36 23.73 -2.89 5.98
CA SER A 36 23.51 -4.16 5.27
C SER A 36 22.28 -4.02 4.39
N PRO A 37 22.38 -4.15 3.05
CA PRO A 37 21.25 -4.60 2.27
C PRO A 37 21.07 -6.11 2.54
N PHE A 38 19.92 -6.64 2.15
CA PHE A 38 19.61 -8.08 2.03
C PHE A 38 18.73 -8.68 3.14
N ILE A 39 17.57 -9.15 2.66
CA ILE A 39 16.45 -9.80 3.32
C ILE A 39 16.95 -10.99 4.18
N PRO A 40 16.47 -11.18 5.42
CA PRO A 40 16.86 -12.33 6.22
C PRO A 40 16.35 -13.64 5.58
N PRO A 41 17.15 -14.72 5.56
CA PRO A 41 16.67 -16.02 5.12
C PRO A 41 15.64 -16.54 6.12
N ILE A 42 14.47 -16.90 5.59
CA ILE A 42 13.38 -17.55 6.33
C ILE A 42 13.81 -19.01 6.52
N ASP A 43 14.15 -19.37 7.75
CA ASP A 43 14.26 -20.76 8.16
C ASP A 43 12.96 -21.16 8.84
N THR A 44 12.18 -22.02 8.19
CA THR A 44 11.38 -23.10 8.80
C THR A 44 10.57 -23.85 7.72
N LEU A 45 11.05 -25.08 7.45
CA LEU A 45 10.29 -26.27 7.01
C LEU A 45 9.67 -26.25 5.60
N ASP A 46 10.38 -26.92 4.68
CA ASP A 46 9.93 -27.65 3.48
C ASP A 46 9.13 -26.89 2.40
N GLN A 47 9.83 -26.03 1.66
CA GLN A 47 10.11 -26.18 0.22
C GLN A 47 10.93 -24.97 -0.27
N GLU A 48 12.03 -25.24 -0.99
CA GLU A 48 12.90 -24.23 -1.61
C GLU A 48 12.14 -23.28 -2.54
N PRO A 49 12.62 -22.04 -2.78
CA PRO A 49 11.84 -20.99 -3.42
C PRO A 49 11.37 -21.37 -4.84
N VAL A 50 10.07 -21.62 -4.92
CA VAL A 50 9.14 -21.26 -6.00
C VAL A 50 9.41 -19.80 -6.40
N VAL A 51 10.10 -19.57 -7.53
CA VAL A 51 10.38 -18.28 -8.23
C VAL A 51 10.90 -17.11 -7.34
N PRO A 52 12.01 -16.42 -7.66
CA PRO A 52 12.46 -15.27 -6.85
C PRO A 52 11.51 -14.07 -6.93
N ASN A 53 11.30 -13.37 -5.81
CA ASN A 53 10.66 -12.05 -5.82
C ASN A 53 11.52 -11.09 -6.66
N THR A 54 10.90 -10.32 -7.55
CA THR A 54 11.64 -9.38 -8.39
C THR A 54 11.00 -8.00 -8.38
N LEU A 55 11.78 -7.00 -7.97
CA LEU A 55 11.35 -5.60 -7.90
C LEU A 55 11.80 -4.86 -9.16
N TYR A 56 10.86 -4.22 -9.84
CA TYR A 56 11.14 -3.43 -11.03
C TYR A 56 10.77 -1.96 -10.81
N PRO A 57 11.73 -1.03 -11.00
CA PRO A 57 11.39 0.36 -11.24
C PRO A 57 10.54 0.46 -12.51
N ILE A 58 9.38 1.10 -12.42
CA ILE A 58 8.50 1.29 -13.57
C ILE A 58 8.27 2.76 -13.83
N LYS A 59 7.91 3.05 -15.09
CA LYS A 59 7.55 4.40 -15.50
C LYS A 59 6.05 4.62 -15.27
N ALA A 60 5.70 5.76 -14.70
CA ALA A 60 4.34 6.29 -14.74
C ALA A 60 4.17 7.18 -15.98
N TYR A 61 2.96 7.28 -16.51
CA TYR A 61 2.67 7.95 -17.77
C TYR A 61 1.56 8.99 -17.60
N ARG A 62 1.68 10.11 -18.31
CA ARG A 62 0.59 11.08 -18.45
C ARG A 62 0.28 11.32 -19.91
N TYR A 63 -0.99 11.54 -20.22
CA TYR A 63 -1.38 11.96 -21.55
C TYR A 63 -0.98 13.42 -21.78
N ARG A 64 -0.33 13.72 -22.91
CA ARG A 64 -0.04 15.10 -23.32
C ARG A 64 -0.94 15.48 -24.49
N SER A 65 -1.99 16.25 -24.21
CA SER A 65 -2.97 16.69 -25.21
C SER A 65 -2.32 17.46 -26.37
N SER A 66 -1.30 18.28 -26.11
CA SER A 66 -0.54 18.98 -27.16
C SER A 66 0.22 18.06 -28.12
N ARG A 67 0.46 16.82 -27.73
CA ARG A 67 1.18 15.81 -28.54
C ARG A 67 0.32 14.60 -28.90
N GLN A 68 -0.95 14.60 -28.48
CA GLN A 68 -1.93 13.52 -28.64
C GLN A 68 -1.37 12.12 -28.30
N ARG A 69 -0.55 12.02 -27.24
CA ARG A 69 0.07 10.74 -26.83
C ARG A 69 0.42 10.68 -25.36
N TRP A 70 0.46 9.47 -24.84
CA TRP A 70 1.04 9.16 -23.54
C TRP A 70 2.55 9.38 -23.54
N LYS A 71 3.05 9.99 -22.46
CA LYS A 71 4.47 10.20 -22.22
C LYS A 71 4.80 9.81 -20.79
N HIS A 72 5.89 9.07 -20.62
CA HIS A 72 6.38 8.77 -19.29
C HIS A 72 6.78 10.06 -18.56
N LEU A 73 6.58 10.06 -17.25
CA LEU A 73 7.15 11.06 -16.36
C LEU A 73 8.66 10.87 -16.30
N VAL A 74 9.37 11.99 -16.24
CA VAL A 74 10.77 11.97 -15.84
C VAL A 74 10.74 11.93 -14.31
N MET A 75 11.09 10.79 -13.74
CA MET A 75 11.12 10.64 -12.29
C MET A 75 12.33 11.41 -11.75
N PRO A 76 12.14 12.24 -10.70
CA PRO A 76 13.25 12.95 -10.07
C PRO A 76 14.25 11.96 -9.46
N THR A 77 15.53 12.34 -9.40
CA THR A 77 16.53 11.65 -8.56
C THR A 77 16.24 11.89 -7.08
N GLU A 78 16.87 11.12 -6.19
CA GLU A 78 16.70 11.31 -4.74
C GLU A 78 17.07 12.73 -4.30
N GLU A 79 18.14 13.31 -4.85
CA GLU A 79 18.54 14.69 -4.57
C GLU A 79 17.51 15.71 -5.06
N GLN A 80 16.87 15.44 -6.21
CA GLN A 80 15.81 16.28 -6.72
C GLN A 80 14.53 16.16 -5.90
N VAL A 81 14.22 14.98 -5.36
CA VAL A 81 13.11 14.80 -4.42
C VAL A 81 13.39 15.59 -3.14
N GLN A 82 14.60 15.51 -2.59
CA GLN A 82 14.97 16.29 -1.41
C GLN A 82 14.85 17.79 -1.68
N ALA A 83 15.37 18.28 -2.81
CA ALA A 83 15.21 19.68 -3.20
C ALA A 83 13.75 20.12 -3.36
N LEU A 84 12.86 19.22 -3.82
CA LEU A 84 11.42 19.47 -3.91
C LEU A 84 10.72 19.50 -2.54
N MET A 85 11.29 18.82 -1.54
CA MET A 85 10.79 18.76 -0.16
C MET A 85 11.31 19.93 0.68
N ASP A 86 12.46 20.49 0.32
CA ASP A 86 13.06 21.67 0.97
C ASP A 86 12.51 23.00 0.42
N ASP A 87 11.68 22.94 -0.64
CA ASP A 87 11.05 24.12 -1.26
C ASP A 87 9.83 24.58 -0.43
N GLU A 88 10.07 25.49 0.51
CA GLU A 88 9.05 26.06 1.41
C GLU A 88 7.95 26.85 0.67
N GLU A 89 8.20 27.32 -0.55
CA GLU A 89 7.19 28.06 -1.32
C GLU A 89 6.15 27.12 -1.96
N LYS A 90 6.53 25.85 -2.18
CA LYS A 90 5.71 24.90 -2.92
C LYS A 90 4.76 24.14 -2.01
N LYS A 91 3.46 24.31 -2.27
CA LYS A 91 2.40 23.63 -1.52
C LYS A 91 2.00 22.32 -2.19
N TYR A 92 1.93 21.25 -1.39
CA TYR A 92 1.37 19.97 -1.79
C TYR A 92 0.05 19.70 -1.05
N PRO A 93 -0.80 18.80 -1.56
CA PRO A 93 -2.02 18.45 -0.86
C PRO A 93 -1.76 17.88 0.55
N THR A 94 -2.67 18.15 1.48
CA THR A 94 -2.62 17.64 2.86
C THR A 94 -3.41 16.34 3.04
N THR A 95 -4.19 15.97 2.02
CA THR A 95 -5.07 14.80 2.01
C THR A 95 -4.90 14.03 0.71
N LEU A 96 -5.20 12.73 0.79
CA LEU A 96 -5.21 11.80 -0.31
C LEU A 96 -6.42 10.89 -0.19
N ARG A 97 -7.33 10.96 -1.16
CA ARG A 97 -8.42 9.99 -1.28
C ARG A 97 -7.92 8.72 -1.97
N ILE A 98 -8.35 7.56 -1.48
CA ILE A 98 -7.90 6.25 -1.93
C ILE A 98 -9.14 5.45 -2.27
N ILE A 99 -9.27 5.10 -3.55
CA ILE A 99 -10.33 4.27 -4.07
C ILE A 99 -9.70 2.98 -4.53
N THR A 100 -10.20 1.83 -4.10
CA THR A 100 -9.73 0.52 -4.56
C THR A 100 -10.88 -0.34 -5.04
N TRP A 101 -10.70 -1.04 -6.16
CA TRP A 101 -11.75 -1.90 -6.72
C TRP A 101 -11.14 -3.01 -7.58
N ASN A 102 -11.43 -4.26 -7.24
CA ASN A 102 -11.29 -5.38 -8.15
C ASN A 102 -12.35 -5.24 -9.25
N VAL A 103 -11.93 -5.10 -10.52
CA VAL A 103 -12.85 -4.86 -11.65
C VAL A 103 -13.24 -6.13 -12.40
N ASP A 104 -12.93 -7.30 -11.84
CA ASP A 104 -13.30 -8.62 -12.34
C ASP A 104 -12.83 -8.86 -13.78
N PHE A 105 -11.73 -9.57 -13.99
CA PHE A 105 -11.24 -9.83 -15.35
C PHE A 105 -12.02 -10.96 -16.06
N THR A 106 -12.84 -11.71 -15.32
CA THR A 106 -13.40 -12.99 -15.77
C THR A 106 -14.78 -12.86 -16.38
N THR A 107 -15.63 -11.96 -15.85
CA THR A 107 -16.98 -11.76 -16.38
C THR A 107 -16.93 -11.22 -17.82
N PRO A 108 -17.82 -11.66 -18.73
CA PRO A 108 -17.88 -11.13 -20.08
C PRO A 108 -18.06 -9.61 -20.15
N ASP A 109 -17.83 -9.06 -21.35
CA ASP A 109 -17.95 -7.63 -21.64
C ASP A 109 -17.14 -6.70 -20.72
N ALA A 110 -15.91 -7.13 -20.40
CA ALA A 110 -14.98 -6.38 -19.55
C ALA A 110 -14.75 -4.93 -20.01
N LYS A 111 -14.88 -4.64 -21.30
CA LYS A 111 -14.74 -3.27 -21.85
C LYS A 111 -15.88 -2.36 -21.37
N THR A 112 -17.13 -2.77 -21.53
CA THR A 112 -18.28 -1.96 -21.09
C THR A 112 -18.29 -1.86 -19.58
N ARG A 113 -18.05 -2.96 -18.87
CA ARG A 113 -17.95 -2.98 -17.40
C ARG A 113 -16.91 -2.00 -16.88
N LEU A 114 -15.67 -2.03 -17.40
CA LEU A 114 -14.62 -1.11 -16.97
C LEU A 114 -14.97 0.35 -17.27
N LYS A 115 -15.58 0.65 -18.43
CA LYS A 115 -16.07 2.01 -18.70
C LYS A 115 -17.13 2.45 -17.69
N THR A 116 -18.10 1.59 -17.40
CA THR A 116 -19.15 1.87 -16.42
C THR A 116 -18.56 2.06 -15.01
N ALA A 117 -17.55 1.27 -14.62
CA ALA A 117 -16.81 1.45 -13.37
C ALA A 117 -16.17 2.84 -13.30
N LEU A 118 -15.47 3.27 -14.36
CA LEU A 118 -14.86 4.61 -14.44
C LEU A 118 -15.90 5.72 -14.35
N ARG A 119 -17.05 5.59 -15.04
CA ARG A 119 -18.15 6.56 -14.97
C ARG A 119 -18.75 6.63 -13.56
N HIS A 120 -18.92 5.49 -12.90
CA HIS A 120 -19.42 5.42 -11.52
C HIS A 120 -18.44 6.10 -10.55
N ILE A 121 -17.14 5.81 -10.67
CA ILE A 121 -16.11 6.47 -9.85
C ILE A 121 -16.12 7.98 -10.10
N GLU A 122 -16.17 8.43 -11.35
CA GLU A 122 -16.20 9.85 -11.67
C GLU A 122 -17.41 10.57 -11.09
N ARG A 123 -18.62 10.06 -11.38
CA ARG A 123 -19.86 10.80 -11.16
C ARG A 123 -20.44 10.59 -9.76
N GLU A 124 -20.40 9.36 -9.25
CA GLU A 124 -21.04 9.01 -8.00
C GLU A 124 -20.06 9.06 -6.83
N VAL A 125 -18.86 8.50 -7.00
CA VAL A 125 -17.86 8.45 -5.91
C VAL A 125 -17.16 9.79 -5.75
N LEU A 126 -16.57 10.31 -6.82
CA LEU A 126 -15.84 11.58 -6.79
C LEU A 126 -16.75 12.80 -6.96
N SER A 127 -18.05 12.60 -7.25
CA SER A 127 -19.03 13.66 -7.43
C SER A 127 -18.60 14.71 -8.49
N CYS A 128 -17.84 14.27 -9.50
CA CYS A 128 -17.45 15.13 -10.60
C CYS A 128 -18.66 15.38 -11.52
N LYS A 129 -18.84 16.62 -11.98
CA LYS A 129 -19.61 16.83 -13.21
C LYS A 129 -18.84 16.22 -14.37
N GLU A 130 -19.54 15.85 -15.42
CA GLU A 130 -18.94 15.16 -16.57
C GLU A 130 -17.71 15.91 -17.12
N GLY A 131 -16.55 15.25 -17.04
CA GLY A 131 -15.27 15.78 -17.52
C GLY A 131 -14.53 16.73 -16.58
N ASP A 132 -15.09 17.05 -15.40
CA ASP A 132 -14.43 17.87 -14.36
C ASP A 132 -13.34 17.09 -13.63
N LEU A 133 -12.43 17.83 -12.99
CA LEU A 133 -11.42 17.24 -12.12
C LEU A 133 -12.05 16.79 -10.79
N PRO A 134 -11.55 15.70 -10.18
CA PRO A 134 -11.86 15.39 -8.79
C PRO A 134 -11.51 16.57 -7.89
N PHE A 135 -12.41 16.93 -6.97
CA PHE A 135 -12.17 17.99 -5.99
C PHE A 135 -11.00 17.64 -5.07
N ASP A 136 -11.00 16.42 -4.55
CA ASP A 136 -9.93 15.89 -3.71
C ASP A 136 -8.91 15.11 -4.55
N PRO A 137 -7.60 15.35 -4.36
CA PRO A 137 -6.56 14.54 -4.97
C PRO A 137 -6.71 13.06 -4.57
N CYS A 138 -6.76 12.18 -5.55
CA CYS A 138 -6.99 10.76 -5.33
C CYS A 138 -6.01 9.82 -6.04
N CYS A 139 -5.88 8.62 -5.48
CA CYS A 139 -5.38 7.43 -6.16
C CYS A 139 -6.52 6.43 -6.33
N ILE A 140 -6.68 5.88 -7.54
CA ILE A 140 -7.63 4.81 -7.86
C ILE A 140 -6.81 3.55 -8.16
N LEU A 141 -7.00 2.51 -7.36
CA LEU A 141 -6.26 1.27 -7.36
C LEU A 141 -7.17 0.17 -7.93
N LEU A 142 -6.89 -0.24 -9.16
CA LEU A 142 -7.66 -1.28 -9.84
C LEU A 142 -6.89 -2.61 -9.79
N GLN A 143 -7.59 -3.67 -9.40
CA GLN A 143 -7.14 -5.06 -9.50
C GLN A 143 -7.90 -5.75 -10.63
N GLU A 144 -7.35 -6.85 -11.17
CA GLU A 144 -8.00 -7.61 -12.24
C GLU A 144 -8.31 -6.81 -13.52
N VAL A 145 -7.44 -5.87 -13.89
CA VAL A 145 -7.56 -5.25 -15.22
C VAL A 145 -7.10 -6.25 -16.27
N HIS A 146 -7.99 -6.73 -17.13
CA HIS A 146 -7.62 -7.64 -18.22
C HIS A 146 -6.73 -6.93 -19.27
N ARG A 147 -5.74 -7.64 -19.81
CA ARG A 147 -4.78 -7.15 -20.80
C ARG A 147 -5.48 -6.51 -22.01
N ASP A 148 -6.48 -7.20 -22.54
CA ASP A 148 -7.19 -6.76 -23.75
C ASP A 148 -8.06 -5.52 -23.55
N VAL A 149 -8.40 -5.17 -22.31
CA VAL A 149 -9.17 -3.94 -22.01
C VAL A 149 -8.30 -2.82 -21.46
N PHE A 150 -6.99 -3.03 -21.28
CA PHE A 150 -6.08 -1.98 -20.80
C PHE A 150 -6.13 -0.72 -21.69
N CYS A 151 -6.34 -0.90 -23.01
CA CYS A 151 -6.49 0.21 -23.95
C CYS A 151 -7.65 1.15 -23.59
N VAL A 152 -8.72 0.65 -22.93
CA VAL A 152 -9.84 1.46 -22.47
C VAL A 152 -9.38 2.54 -21.50
N LEU A 153 -8.48 2.21 -20.56
CA LEU A 153 -7.89 3.19 -19.63
C LEU A 153 -7.06 4.24 -20.37
N LEU A 154 -6.33 3.80 -21.40
CA LEU A 154 -5.49 4.69 -22.20
C LEU A 154 -6.29 5.56 -23.17
N GLU A 155 -7.53 5.19 -23.49
CA GLU A 155 -8.43 5.88 -24.43
C GLU A 155 -9.44 6.78 -23.74
N ASP A 156 -9.82 6.46 -22.50
CA ASP A 156 -10.80 7.21 -21.71
C ASP A 156 -10.38 8.69 -21.53
N GLU A 157 -11.29 9.60 -21.90
CA GLU A 157 -11.00 11.03 -21.93
C GLU A 157 -10.79 11.61 -20.53
N TRP A 158 -11.54 11.13 -19.53
CA TRP A 158 -11.42 11.56 -18.16
C TRP A 158 -10.09 11.10 -17.56
N VAL A 159 -9.71 9.85 -17.79
CA VAL A 159 -8.41 9.30 -17.41
C VAL A 159 -7.28 10.11 -18.06
N ARG A 160 -7.32 10.34 -19.38
CA ARG A 160 -6.32 11.15 -20.10
C ARG A 160 -6.20 12.57 -19.55
N ARG A 161 -7.33 13.18 -19.19
CA ARG A 161 -7.36 14.58 -18.75
C ARG A 161 -6.78 14.72 -17.34
N HIS A 162 -7.13 13.82 -16.43
CA HIS A 162 -6.95 14.06 -14.99
C HIS A 162 -5.97 13.12 -14.29
N PHE A 163 -5.53 12.03 -14.94
CA PHE A 163 -4.72 11.01 -14.27
C PHE A 163 -3.35 10.77 -14.92
N ILE A 164 -2.42 10.37 -14.06
CA ILE A 164 -1.19 9.66 -14.35
C ILE A 164 -1.51 8.16 -14.19
N ILE A 165 -0.99 7.30 -15.05
CA ILE A 165 -1.20 5.85 -15.00
C ILE A 165 0.11 5.12 -14.72
N ALA A 166 0.08 4.14 -13.81
CA ALA A 166 1.17 3.22 -13.53
C ALA A 166 0.64 1.79 -13.39
N PRO A 167 1.22 0.76 -14.05
CA PRO A 167 2.14 0.90 -15.19
C PRO A 167 1.44 1.50 -16.41
N GLY A 168 2.20 1.94 -17.43
CA GLY A 168 1.62 2.45 -18.68
C GLY A 168 1.34 1.39 -19.77
N SER A 169 1.62 0.12 -19.48
CA SER A 169 1.39 -1.03 -20.36
C SER A 169 1.22 -2.29 -19.50
N PRO A 170 0.38 -3.26 -19.93
CA PRO A 170 0.29 -4.57 -19.30
C PRO A 170 1.61 -5.38 -19.37
N ASP A 171 2.57 -5.01 -20.22
CA ASP A 171 3.87 -5.71 -20.34
C ASP A 171 4.77 -5.56 -19.09
N LYS A 172 4.28 -4.88 -18.04
CA LYS A 172 4.94 -4.77 -16.74
C LYS A 172 4.39 -5.75 -15.71
N TRP A 173 3.31 -6.45 -16.02
CA TRP A 173 2.85 -7.58 -15.22
C TRP A 173 3.73 -8.81 -15.46
N PRO A 174 3.67 -9.83 -14.60
CA PRO A 174 4.43 -11.06 -14.78
C PRO A 174 4.16 -11.71 -16.14
N GLU A 175 5.16 -12.38 -16.70
CA GLU A 175 5.03 -13.00 -18.00
C GLU A 175 3.91 -14.06 -18.01
N GLY A 176 3.10 -14.06 -19.07
CA GLY A 176 1.99 -15.01 -19.24
C GLY A 176 0.69 -14.67 -18.50
N THR A 177 0.64 -13.60 -17.69
CA THR A 177 -0.60 -13.20 -17.02
C THR A 177 -1.58 -12.50 -17.96
N ALA A 178 -2.87 -12.82 -17.84
CA ALA A 178 -3.95 -12.19 -18.60
C ALA A 178 -4.46 -10.88 -17.96
N TYR A 179 -4.11 -10.60 -16.71
CA TYR A 179 -4.60 -9.45 -15.95
C TYR A 179 -3.52 -8.92 -14.98
N GLY A 180 -3.75 -7.76 -14.39
CA GLY A 180 -2.90 -7.24 -13.33
C GLY A 180 -3.40 -5.94 -12.69
N ASN A 181 -2.54 -5.33 -11.89
CA ASN A 181 -2.85 -4.13 -11.13
C ASN A 181 -2.56 -2.86 -11.95
N VAL A 182 -3.41 -1.85 -11.80
CA VAL A 182 -3.22 -0.51 -12.34
C VAL A 182 -3.55 0.53 -11.28
N THR A 183 -2.70 1.53 -11.12
CA THR A 183 -2.96 2.68 -10.26
C THR A 183 -3.09 3.94 -11.12
N LEU A 184 -4.24 4.60 -11.03
CA LEU A 184 -4.46 5.94 -11.55
C LEU A 184 -4.19 6.95 -10.44
N VAL A 185 -3.33 7.92 -10.68
CA VAL A 185 -2.95 8.96 -9.71
C VAL A 185 -3.36 10.31 -10.24
N SER A 186 -4.12 11.07 -9.45
CA SER A 186 -4.54 12.42 -9.83
C SER A 186 -3.35 13.28 -10.25
N ARG A 187 -3.46 13.99 -11.37
CA ARG A 187 -2.36 14.80 -11.95
C ARG A 187 -1.91 15.96 -11.08
N VAL A 188 -2.70 16.35 -10.09
CA VAL A 188 -2.36 17.36 -9.07
C VAL A 188 -1.37 16.83 -8.05
N LEU A 189 -1.25 15.50 -7.90
CA LEU A 189 -0.25 14.87 -7.05
C LEU A 189 1.10 14.81 -7.76
N THR A 190 2.16 15.05 -7.00
CA THR A 190 3.53 14.92 -7.50
C THR A 190 4.00 13.50 -7.25
N VAL A 191 4.02 12.68 -8.31
CA VAL A 191 4.61 11.33 -8.29
C VAL A 191 6.12 11.45 -8.41
N VAL A 192 6.85 10.86 -7.46
CA VAL A 192 8.32 10.90 -7.41
C VAL A 192 8.97 9.56 -7.74
N ARG A 193 8.26 8.45 -7.50
CA ARG A 193 8.75 7.09 -7.77
C ARG A 193 7.56 6.17 -8.06
N SER A 194 7.79 5.12 -8.83
CA SER A 194 6.83 4.01 -9.00
C SER A 194 7.56 2.70 -9.25
N GLU A 195 7.13 1.64 -8.58
CA GLU A 195 7.77 0.34 -8.57
C GLU A 195 6.71 -0.76 -8.62
N ILE A 196 7.05 -1.91 -9.20
CA ILE A 196 6.21 -3.10 -9.14
C ILE A 196 7.04 -4.27 -8.65
N LEU A 197 6.58 -4.88 -7.57
CA LEU A 197 7.11 -6.12 -7.05
C LEU A 197 6.33 -7.27 -7.68
N HIS A 198 7.02 -8.14 -8.39
CA HIS A 198 6.49 -9.46 -8.75
C HIS A 198 6.75 -10.38 -7.58
N TYR A 199 5.68 -10.92 -6.99
CA TYR A 199 5.84 -11.90 -5.93
C TYR A 199 6.42 -13.18 -6.53
N GLY A 200 7.41 -13.75 -5.85
CA GLY A 200 7.95 -15.05 -6.17
C GLY A 200 7.04 -16.18 -5.69
N LYS A 201 6.52 -16.03 -4.47
CA LYS A 201 5.51 -16.89 -3.87
C LYS A 201 4.13 -16.59 -4.47
N THR A 202 3.89 -17.02 -5.70
CA THR A 202 2.59 -16.93 -6.38
C THR A 202 2.47 -17.94 -7.51
N TYR A 203 1.25 -18.38 -7.84
CA TYR A 203 0.96 -19.13 -9.06
C TYR A 203 0.00 -18.39 -10.01
N MET A 204 -0.57 -17.27 -9.55
CA MET A 204 -1.47 -16.43 -10.33
C MET A 204 -0.81 -15.14 -10.85
N GLY A 205 0.51 -15.00 -10.70
CA GLY A 205 1.24 -13.83 -11.17
C GLY A 205 0.89 -12.55 -10.39
N ARG A 206 0.76 -12.67 -9.07
CA ARG A 206 0.40 -11.56 -8.19
C ARG A 206 1.51 -10.51 -8.08
N THR A 207 1.13 -9.25 -7.85
CA THR A 207 2.07 -8.13 -7.72
C THR A 207 1.68 -7.16 -6.61
N ALA A 208 2.67 -6.43 -6.09
CA ALA A 208 2.47 -5.19 -5.35
C ALA A 208 2.98 -4.01 -6.17
N LEU A 209 2.07 -3.13 -6.57
CA LEU A 209 2.35 -1.93 -7.36
C LEU A 209 2.41 -0.71 -6.42
N ALA A 210 3.62 -0.19 -6.19
CA ALA A 210 3.86 0.95 -5.32
C ALA A 210 4.00 2.25 -6.12
N VAL A 211 3.31 3.30 -5.67
CA VAL A 211 3.48 4.66 -6.18
C VAL A 211 3.76 5.61 -5.03
N TYR A 212 4.76 6.47 -5.19
CA TYR A 212 5.24 7.38 -4.16
C TYR A 212 4.89 8.81 -4.55
N ILE A 213 4.21 9.52 -3.64
CA ILE A 213 3.69 10.86 -3.89
C ILE A 213 4.09 11.82 -2.76
N LEU A 214 4.24 13.10 -3.11
CA LEU A 214 4.49 14.16 -2.14
C LEU A 214 3.16 14.74 -1.62
N LEU A 215 3.06 14.88 -0.30
CA LEU A 215 2.01 15.59 0.43
C LEU A 215 2.66 16.59 1.39
N SER A 216 1.89 17.58 1.88
CA SER A 216 2.36 18.53 2.90
C SER A 216 1.58 18.35 4.20
N GLU A 217 2.27 18.38 5.35
CA GLU A 217 1.58 18.50 6.63
C GLU A 217 0.78 19.82 6.68
N PRO A 218 -0.39 19.85 7.35
CA PRO A 218 -1.07 21.11 7.61
C PRO A 218 -0.18 22.09 8.37
N GLU A 219 -0.45 23.37 8.20
CA GLU A 219 0.15 24.44 9.01
C GLU A 219 0.01 24.14 10.52
N PRO A 220 1.01 24.50 11.35
CA PRO A 220 2.15 25.38 11.04
C PRO A 220 3.41 24.66 10.56
N SER A 221 3.41 23.33 10.46
CA SER A 221 4.64 22.61 10.09
C SER A 221 4.98 22.76 8.61
N ALA A 222 3.95 22.70 7.75
CA ALA A 222 4.07 22.71 6.29
C ALA A 222 5.07 21.69 5.70
N GLU A 223 5.52 20.71 6.50
CA GLU A 223 6.58 19.78 6.13
C GLU A 223 6.12 18.93 4.95
N ILE A 224 6.95 18.85 3.92
CA ILE A 224 6.68 18.04 2.73
C ILE A 224 7.18 16.63 3.00
N VAL A 225 6.36 15.64 2.63
CA VAL A 225 6.57 14.24 2.99
C VAL A 225 6.26 13.32 1.82
N THR A 226 7.00 12.22 1.72
CA THR A 226 6.69 11.15 0.76
C THR A 226 5.75 10.13 1.40
N ILE A 227 4.62 9.87 0.74
CA ILE A 227 3.65 8.82 1.08
C ILE A 227 3.68 7.73 0.00
N CYS A 228 3.74 6.48 0.43
CA CYS A 228 3.67 5.31 -0.46
C CYS A 228 2.25 4.73 -0.52
N VAL A 229 1.77 4.49 -1.73
CA VAL A 229 0.47 3.87 -2.00
C VAL A 229 0.72 2.56 -2.75
N VAL A 230 0.38 1.44 -2.13
CA VAL A 230 0.56 0.11 -2.70
C VAL A 230 -0.80 -0.46 -3.12
N ASN A 231 -0.92 -0.78 -4.40
CA ASN A 231 -2.02 -1.55 -4.97
C ASN A 231 -1.60 -3.01 -5.08
N THR A 232 -2.32 -3.91 -4.42
CA THR A 232 -2.03 -5.36 -4.49
C THR A 232 -3.30 -6.17 -4.71
N HIS A 233 -3.13 -7.34 -5.29
CA HIS A 233 -4.13 -8.40 -5.29
C HIS A 233 -3.43 -9.67 -4.83
N LEU A 234 -3.73 -10.12 -3.61
CA LEU A 234 -3.09 -11.30 -3.01
C LEU A 234 -3.64 -12.61 -3.61
N GLU A 235 -2.95 -13.72 -3.38
CA GLU A 235 -3.32 -15.04 -3.92
C GLU A 235 -4.77 -15.41 -3.60
N SER A 236 -5.55 -15.78 -4.64
CA SER A 236 -6.96 -16.17 -4.48
C SER A 236 -7.10 -17.64 -4.04
N LEU A 237 -8.36 -18.02 -3.77
CA LEU A 237 -8.78 -19.37 -3.38
C LEU A 237 -8.23 -19.78 -2.01
N SER A 238 -8.79 -20.86 -1.46
CA SER A 238 -8.38 -21.41 -0.15
C SER A 238 -6.90 -21.77 -0.12
N ASP A 239 -6.41 -22.37 -1.20
CA ASP A 239 -5.04 -22.88 -1.30
C ASP A 239 -4.00 -21.74 -1.40
N GLY A 240 -4.48 -20.52 -1.71
CA GLY A 240 -3.69 -19.29 -1.69
C GLY A 240 -3.17 -18.90 -0.30
N PHE A 241 -3.73 -19.48 0.77
CA PHE A 241 -3.40 -19.13 2.17
C PHE A 241 -1.89 -19.15 2.47
N ALA A 242 -1.19 -20.17 2.00
CA ALA A 242 0.25 -20.34 2.22
C ALA A 242 1.10 -19.20 1.58
N TYR A 243 0.53 -18.48 0.61
CA TYR A 243 1.21 -17.41 -0.13
C TYR A 243 0.86 -16.02 0.43
N ARG A 244 -0.40 -15.79 0.81
CA ARG A 244 -0.93 -14.47 1.19
C ARG A 244 -0.16 -13.81 2.34
N SER A 245 0.29 -14.58 3.34
CA SER A 245 1.08 -14.02 4.45
C SER A 245 2.39 -13.40 3.97
N ALA A 246 3.17 -14.13 3.17
CA ALA A 246 4.44 -13.63 2.64
C ALA A 246 4.24 -12.45 1.69
N GLN A 247 3.18 -12.48 0.87
CA GLN A 247 2.84 -11.38 -0.03
C GLN A 247 2.43 -10.11 0.74
N MET A 248 1.64 -10.25 1.81
CA MET A 248 1.23 -9.16 2.69
C MET A 248 2.42 -8.51 3.40
N GLU A 249 3.34 -9.32 3.94
CA GLU A 249 4.57 -8.82 4.57
C GLU A 249 5.39 -7.98 3.59
N LEU A 250 5.63 -8.51 2.38
CA LEU A 250 6.37 -7.81 1.33
C LEU A 250 5.67 -6.51 0.88
N ALA A 251 4.34 -6.51 0.77
CA ALA A 251 3.58 -5.28 0.47
C ALA A 251 3.75 -4.23 1.59
N GLY A 252 3.71 -4.66 2.85
CA GLY A 252 3.89 -3.78 4.01
C GLY A 252 5.29 -3.16 4.10
N MET A 253 6.32 -3.84 3.61
CA MET A 253 7.71 -3.34 3.63
C MET A 253 7.88 -2.02 2.87
N PHE A 254 7.12 -1.80 1.78
CA PHE A 254 7.16 -0.53 1.04
C PHE A 254 6.83 0.68 1.91
N LEU A 255 5.94 0.51 2.90
CA LEU A 255 5.55 1.61 3.79
C LEU A 255 6.57 1.87 4.90
N GLN A 256 7.51 0.96 5.10
CA GLN A 256 8.49 0.99 6.19
C GLN A 256 9.88 1.45 5.74
N GLN A 257 10.04 1.76 4.45
CA GLN A 257 11.27 2.32 3.90
C GLN A 257 11.64 3.65 4.59
N ALA A 258 12.93 3.95 4.69
CA ALA A 258 13.41 5.12 5.44
C ALA A 258 13.04 6.44 4.77
N GLU A 259 12.96 6.43 3.44
CA GLU A 259 12.65 7.58 2.58
C GLU A 259 11.16 7.92 2.50
N VAL A 260 10.28 7.11 3.12
CA VAL A 260 8.84 7.37 3.17
C VAL A 260 8.38 7.60 4.61
N ARG A 261 7.40 8.49 4.77
CA ARG A 261 6.73 8.69 6.06
C ARG A 261 5.92 7.46 6.47
N GLY A 262 5.38 6.74 5.48
CA GLY A 262 4.45 5.65 5.63
C GLY A 262 3.53 5.59 4.41
N GLY A 263 2.30 5.14 4.63
CA GLY A 263 1.24 5.21 3.65
C GLY A 263 0.23 4.08 3.77
N VAL A 264 -0.20 3.54 2.63
CA VAL A 264 -1.30 2.58 2.55
C VAL A 264 -0.98 1.38 1.65
N VAL A 265 -1.50 0.22 2.02
CA VAL A 265 -1.64 -0.96 1.17
C VAL A 265 -3.14 -1.20 0.99
N ALA A 266 -3.61 -1.21 -0.24
CA ALA A 266 -5.03 -1.36 -0.54
C ALA A 266 -5.25 -2.23 -1.79
N GLY A 267 -6.41 -2.87 -1.84
CA GLY A 267 -6.75 -3.83 -2.88
C GLY A 267 -7.49 -5.04 -2.34
N ASP A 268 -7.56 -6.05 -3.20
CA ASP A 268 -8.14 -7.34 -2.90
C ASP A 268 -7.13 -8.21 -2.15
N MET A 269 -7.38 -8.38 -0.85
CA MET A 269 -6.49 -9.17 0.00
C MET A 269 -6.84 -10.65 -0.04
N ASN A 270 -7.91 -11.05 -0.74
CA ASN A 270 -8.48 -12.39 -0.68
C ASN A 270 -8.55 -12.90 0.76
N ALA A 271 -9.10 -12.08 1.67
CA ALA A 271 -9.20 -12.44 3.08
C ALA A 271 -10.33 -13.46 3.31
N ILE A 272 -10.09 -14.68 2.84
CA ILE A 272 -11.06 -15.78 2.71
C ILE A 272 -11.16 -16.56 4.02
N SER A 273 -10.03 -16.87 4.66
CA SER A 273 -10.00 -17.64 5.91
C SER A 273 -9.92 -16.73 7.14
N PRO A 274 -10.33 -17.21 8.33
CA PRO A 274 -10.22 -16.45 9.57
C PRO A 274 -8.79 -15.95 9.87
N GLU A 275 -7.77 -16.71 9.47
CA GLU A 275 -6.37 -16.33 9.62
C GLU A 275 -6.01 -15.14 8.73
N ASP A 276 -6.56 -15.06 7.52
CA ASP A 276 -6.31 -13.97 6.56
C ASP A 276 -6.73 -12.61 7.13
N HIS A 277 -7.72 -12.61 8.02
CA HIS A 277 -8.21 -11.42 8.67
C HIS A 277 -7.12 -10.65 9.43
N THR A 278 -6.05 -11.34 9.82
CA THR A 278 -5.01 -10.82 10.72
C THR A 278 -3.64 -10.64 10.05
N LEU A 279 -3.47 -10.99 8.77
CA LEU A 279 -2.17 -10.90 8.06
C LEU A 279 -1.53 -9.52 8.14
N HIS A 280 -2.35 -8.48 8.06
CA HIS A 280 -1.91 -7.09 8.16
C HIS A 280 -1.16 -6.78 9.46
N MET A 281 -1.45 -7.49 10.56
CA MET A 281 -0.74 -7.33 11.83
C MET A 281 0.69 -7.84 11.77
N GLY A 282 0.94 -8.96 11.07
CA GLY A 282 2.30 -9.48 10.82
C GLY A 282 3.15 -8.50 10.00
N ALA A 283 2.51 -7.78 9.07
CA ALA A 283 3.13 -6.70 8.30
C ALA A 283 3.24 -5.35 9.08
N GLY A 284 2.84 -5.30 10.36
CA GLY A 284 2.88 -4.09 11.18
C GLY A 284 1.85 -3.02 10.81
N LEU A 285 0.83 -3.38 10.02
CA LEU A 285 -0.20 -2.48 9.51
C LEU A 285 -1.45 -2.50 10.41
N LYS A 286 -2.29 -1.49 10.26
CA LYS A 286 -3.65 -1.45 10.80
C LYS A 286 -4.68 -1.45 9.69
N ASP A 287 -5.82 -2.07 9.96
CA ASP A 287 -6.99 -1.98 9.10
C ASP A 287 -7.72 -0.64 9.32
N ALA A 288 -8.07 0.05 8.23
CA ALA A 288 -8.89 1.25 8.28
C ALA A 288 -10.32 0.93 8.72
N TRP A 289 -10.83 -0.27 8.42
CA TRP A 289 -12.10 -0.76 8.91
C TRP A 289 -11.97 -1.29 10.35
N ARG A 290 -12.82 -0.78 11.25
CA ARG A 290 -12.68 -0.99 12.71
C ARG A 290 -13.80 -1.83 13.34
N LYS A 291 -14.82 -2.21 12.58
CA LYS A 291 -16.00 -2.93 13.12
C LYS A 291 -15.83 -4.46 13.17
N GLY A 292 -14.66 -4.98 12.79
CA GLY A 292 -14.39 -6.42 12.73
C GLY A 292 -14.73 -7.04 11.38
N ASN A 293 -14.36 -8.32 11.18
CA ASN A 293 -14.52 -9.03 9.89
C ASN A 293 -15.89 -9.67 9.70
N GLU A 294 -16.70 -9.77 10.75
CA GLU A 294 -18.06 -10.32 10.69
C GLU A 294 -19.12 -9.23 10.46
N ASP A 295 -18.74 -7.95 10.50
CA ASP A 295 -19.65 -6.85 10.21
C ASP A 295 -19.91 -6.80 8.69
N GLU A 296 -21.14 -7.15 8.30
CA GLU A 296 -21.62 -7.20 6.92
C GLU A 296 -21.50 -5.85 6.19
N GLY A 297 -21.49 -4.74 6.93
CA GLY A 297 -21.23 -3.41 6.39
C GLY A 297 -19.83 -3.25 5.80
N GLY A 298 -18.89 -4.11 6.21
CA GLY A 298 -17.54 -4.19 5.66
C GLY A 298 -17.38 -5.24 4.56
N PHE A 299 -18.41 -6.04 4.24
CA PHE A 299 -18.28 -7.06 3.20
C PHE A 299 -18.19 -6.41 1.82
N THR A 300 -17.29 -6.94 1.00
CA THR A 300 -16.97 -6.42 -0.33
C THR A 300 -17.22 -7.44 -1.43
N TRP A 301 -17.58 -8.68 -1.09
CA TRP A 301 -17.79 -9.75 -2.06
C TRP A 301 -18.90 -10.70 -1.60
N GLY A 302 -19.49 -11.46 -2.54
CA GLY A 302 -20.55 -12.45 -2.28
C GLY A 302 -21.96 -12.06 -2.72
N TYR A 303 -22.17 -10.82 -3.17
CA TYR A 303 -23.51 -10.28 -3.44
C TYR A 303 -23.79 -10.00 -4.91
N GLN A 304 -22.75 -9.82 -5.73
CA GLN A 304 -22.85 -9.47 -7.15
C GLN A 304 -22.32 -10.58 -8.06
N GLU A 305 -22.38 -11.82 -7.59
CA GLU A 305 -21.95 -12.98 -8.37
C GLU A 305 -23.04 -13.55 -9.25
N HIS A 306 -22.61 -14.18 -10.35
CA HIS A 306 -23.50 -14.93 -11.22
C HIS A 306 -23.98 -16.25 -10.59
N ASN A 307 -23.25 -16.79 -9.61
CA ASN A 307 -23.59 -18.04 -8.93
C ASN A 307 -23.49 -17.92 -7.39
N PRO A 308 -24.47 -17.27 -6.74
CA PRO A 308 -24.40 -16.84 -5.33
C PRO A 308 -24.41 -18.00 -4.29
N THR A 309 -24.42 -19.26 -4.73
CA THR A 309 -24.53 -20.42 -3.83
C THR A 309 -23.20 -21.09 -3.49
N GLN A 310 -22.08 -20.63 -4.06
CA GLN A 310 -20.81 -21.36 -3.93
C GLN A 310 -20.02 -20.99 -2.66
N TYR A 311 -20.06 -19.72 -2.22
CA TYR A 311 -19.31 -19.23 -1.07
C TYR A 311 -20.11 -18.19 -0.28
N PRO A 312 -19.92 -18.08 1.05
CA PRO A 312 -20.57 -17.04 1.84
C PRO A 312 -19.98 -15.66 1.51
N PRO A 313 -20.78 -14.57 1.61
CA PRO A 313 -20.27 -13.22 1.53
C PRO A 313 -19.18 -12.90 2.55
N GLY A 314 -18.26 -12.00 2.20
CA GLY A 314 -17.10 -11.69 3.04
C GLY A 314 -16.41 -10.37 2.71
N ARG A 315 -15.43 -10.01 3.53
CA ARG A 315 -14.58 -8.82 3.35
C ARG A 315 -13.22 -9.19 2.77
N LEU A 316 -13.16 -9.30 1.44
CA LEU A 316 -11.93 -9.64 0.73
C LEU A 316 -11.03 -8.41 0.54
N ASP A 317 -11.63 -7.28 0.21
CA ASP A 317 -10.93 -6.02 -0.06
C ASP A 317 -10.68 -5.25 1.23
N LYS A 318 -9.49 -4.65 1.35
CA LYS A 318 -9.09 -3.88 2.53
C LYS A 318 -8.30 -2.64 2.16
N ILE A 319 -8.35 -1.65 3.06
CA ILE A 319 -7.43 -0.52 3.06
C ILE A 319 -6.65 -0.56 4.38
N LEU A 320 -5.36 -0.86 4.28
CA LEU A 320 -4.44 -1.05 5.38
C LEU A 320 -3.44 0.10 5.41
N TYR A 321 -2.99 0.50 6.59
CA TYR A 321 -2.08 1.63 6.74
C TYR A 321 -1.04 1.41 7.83
N LEU A 322 0.14 2.00 7.66
CA LEU A 322 1.16 1.98 8.69
C LEU A 322 0.77 2.98 9.81
N PRO A 323 0.60 2.56 11.06
CA PRO A 323 0.12 3.45 12.11
C PRO A 323 1.23 4.36 12.67
N ARG A 324 0.83 5.43 13.37
CA ARG A 324 1.72 6.34 14.13
C ARG A 324 2.74 7.10 13.27
N ARG A 325 2.30 7.55 12.08
CA ARG A 325 3.16 8.25 11.10
C ARG A 325 2.78 9.70 10.82
N GLY A 326 1.99 10.34 11.68
CA GLY A 326 1.57 11.74 11.47
C GLY A 326 0.42 11.89 10.47
N TYR A 327 -0.36 10.83 10.25
CA TYR A 327 -1.61 10.88 9.50
C TYR A 327 -2.70 10.03 10.14
N LYS A 328 -3.94 10.27 9.72
CA LYS A 328 -5.11 9.47 10.04
C LYS A 328 -5.68 8.86 8.77
N MET A 329 -6.29 7.70 8.94
CA MET A 329 -7.07 7.03 7.91
C MET A 329 -8.53 6.98 8.34
N ASP A 330 -9.41 7.45 7.46
CA ASP A 330 -10.85 7.40 7.68
C ASP A 330 -11.35 5.95 7.47
N PRO A 331 -12.40 5.50 8.18
CA PRO A 331 -13.02 4.22 7.89
C PRO A 331 -13.51 4.18 6.43
N PRO A 332 -13.31 3.09 5.68
CA PRO A 332 -13.71 3.03 4.30
C PRO A 332 -15.23 2.92 4.15
N GLU A 333 -15.74 3.50 3.07
CA GLU A 333 -17.12 3.33 2.58
C GLU A 333 -17.11 2.42 1.34
N ARG A 334 -18.20 1.66 1.14
CA ARG A 334 -18.33 0.79 -0.03
C ARG A 334 -18.75 1.60 -1.25
N VAL A 335 -18.18 1.29 -2.40
CA VAL A 335 -18.57 1.84 -3.71
C VAL A 335 -18.92 0.70 -4.67
N GLY A 336 -19.63 1.00 -5.75
CA GLY A 336 -19.98 -0.02 -6.74
C GLY A 336 -21.12 -0.97 -6.31
N VAL A 337 -21.80 -0.70 -5.18
CA VAL A 337 -22.93 -1.50 -4.70
C VAL A 337 -24.13 -1.36 -5.64
N GLY A 338 -24.55 -2.48 -6.21
CA GLY A 338 -25.69 -2.55 -7.12
C GLY A 338 -25.41 -2.00 -8.53
N VAL A 339 -24.16 -1.74 -8.90
CA VAL A 339 -23.85 -1.08 -10.17
C VAL A 339 -23.82 -2.09 -11.32
N LYS A 340 -24.58 -1.80 -12.36
CA LYS A 340 -24.70 -2.61 -13.58
C LYS A 340 -24.41 -1.80 -14.84
N THR A 341 -24.03 -2.48 -15.92
CA THR A 341 -24.06 -1.92 -17.27
C THR A 341 -25.50 -1.71 -17.74
N GLU A 342 -25.67 -1.03 -18.87
CA GLU A 342 -26.99 -0.81 -19.47
C GLU A 342 -27.70 -2.12 -19.82
N GLU A 343 -26.92 -3.16 -20.13
CA GLU A 343 -27.36 -4.52 -20.44
C GLU A 343 -27.68 -5.35 -19.18
N GLY A 344 -27.50 -4.79 -17.99
CA GLY A 344 -27.87 -5.41 -16.72
C GLY A 344 -26.82 -6.35 -16.11
N THR A 345 -25.62 -6.42 -16.70
CA THR A 345 -24.46 -7.15 -16.15
C THR A 345 -23.85 -6.36 -15.00
N TRP A 346 -23.50 -7.02 -13.90
CA TRP A 346 -22.76 -6.36 -12.81
C TRP A 346 -21.45 -5.77 -13.33
N VAL A 347 -21.07 -4.59 -12.84
CA VAL A 347 -19.79 -3.99 -13.21
C VAL A 347 -18.62 -4.81 -12.69
N SER A 348 -18.74 -5.34 -11.48
CA SER A 348 -17.80 -6.25 -10.83
C SER A 348 -18.57 -7.13 -9.86
N ASP A 349 -18.08 -8.33 -9.57
CA ASP A 349 -18.56 -9.17 -8.48
C ASP A 349 -18.15 -8.61 -7.10
N HIS A 350 -17.15 -7.72 -7.05
CA HIS A 350 -16.74 -6.96 -5.88
C HIS A 350 -17.44 -5.61 -5.75
N TYR A 351 -17.65 -5.18 -4.52
CA TYR A 351 -17.75 -3.77 -4.16
C TYR A 351 -16.34 -3.18 -4.03
N GLY A 352 -16.17 -1.93 -4.46
CA GLY A 352 -14.95 -1.19 -4.17
C GLY A 352 -14.99 -0.57 -2.78
N LEU A 353 -13.87 0.03 -2.37
CA LEU A 353 -13.75 0.82 -1.15
C LEU A 353 -13.24 2.23 -1.46
N ASP A 354 -13.76 3.21 -0.73
CA ASP A 354 -13.30 4.60 -0.74
C ASP A 354 -12.96 5.06 0.67
N SER A 355 -11.80 5.70 0.83
CA SER A 355 -11.34 6.25 2.11
C SER A 355 -10.40 7.42 1.89
N THR A 356 -10.11 8.19 2.95
CA THR A 356 -9.19 9.32 2.90
C THR A 356 -8.08 9.18 3.93
N LEU A 357 -6.84 9.34 3.47
CA LEU A 357 -5.67 9.60 4.29
C LEU A 357 -5.50 11.10 4.48
N ARG A 358 -5.35 11.56 5.73
CA ARG A 358 -5.18 12.97 6.07
C ARG A 358 -3.94 13.14 6.92
N LEU A 359 -2.97 13.93 6.46
CA LEU A 359 -1.85 14.36 7.30
C LEU A 359 -2.40 15.20 8.44
N VAL A 360 -1.83 15.03 9.65
CA VAL A 360 -2.22 15.79 10.83
C VAL A 360 -1.04 16.61 11.30
N ALA A 361 -1.28 17.88 11.63
CA ALA A 361 -0.26 18.73 12.20
C ALA A 361 0.33 18.06 13.46
N ARG A 362 1.64 17.84 13.48
CA ARG A 362 2.31 17.38 14.70
C ARG A 362 2.16 18.48 15.74
N ARG A 363 1.62 18.13 16.92
CA ARG A 363 1.80 18.99 18.08
C ARG A 363 3.30 19.00 18.37
N ASN A 364 3.93 20.16 18.31
CA ASN A 364 5.30 20.35 18.78
C ASN A 364 5.36 19.79 20.21
N SER A 365 5.96 18.61 20.37
CA SER A 365 6.45 18.16 21.66
C SER A 365 7.65 19.06 21.97
N GLN A 366 7.37 20.19 22.63
CA GLN A 366 8.38 20.97 23.33
C GLN A 366 8.98 20.16 24.48
#